data_AF-A0A8K0MB17-F1
#
_entry.id   AF-A0A8K0MB17-F1
#
_cell.length_a   1.000
_cell.length_b   1.000
_cell.length_c   1.000
_cell.angle_alpha   90.00
_cell.angle_beta   90.00
_cell.angle_gamma   90.00
#
_symmetry.space_group_name_H-M   'P 1'
#
loop_
_entity.id
_entity.type
_entity.pdbx_description
1 polymer ?
#
loop_
_entity_poly.entity_id
_entity_poly.type
_entity_poly.pdbx_seq_one_letter_code
_entity_poly.pdbx_strand_id
1 'polypeptide(L)'
;MFPNTYIGSPEWHRRLLSGDSGSPGVANGFAEIYNASGVSSCVVLPAVELALLSNPMFAVFAACELANWPKFCDISSEGELWSLAVAAVKEIQGLSIHGEPGQQVARQTTENEFAVSLAAREKQMLPLDWQAFNRYHHGAKVNAQDREHLRACQEIGETDGKPMSALKELLQRLKARQG
;
A
#
# COMPACT_ATOMS: atom_id res chain seq x y z
N MET A 1 -7.99 -33.03 10.82
CA MET A 1 -6.84 -32.78 9.93
C MET A 1 -7.41 -32.25 8.63
N PHE A 2 -7.48 -30.93 8.47
CA PHE A 2 -7.99 -30.31 7.24
C PHE A 2 -6.85 -30.29 6.20
N PRO A 3 -7.12 -30.62 4.93
CA PRO A 3 -6.09 -30.61 3.91
C PRO A 3 -5.68 -29.16 3.60
N ASN A 4 -4.38 -28.93 3.68
CA ASN A 4 -3.71 -27.69 3.33
C ASN A 4 -3.58 -27.62 1.80
N THR A 5 -4.66 -27.26 1.11
CA THR A 5 -4.59 -26.88 -0.31
C THR A 5 -4.53 -25.36 -0.41
N TYR A 6 -3.32 -24.82 -0.35
CA TYR A 6 -3.03 -23.46 -0.77
C TYR A 6 -3.11 -23.41 -2.30
N ILE A 7 -4.29 -23.09 -2.83
CA ILE A 7 -4.48 -22.81 -4.26
C ILE A 7 -4.26 -21.31 -4.45
N GLY A 8 -3.00 -20.90 -4.47
CA GLY A 8 -2.61 -19.57 -4.95
C GLY A 8 -2.78 -19.52 -6.47
N SER A 9 -4.00 -19.31 -6.95
CA SER A 9 -4.21 -18.91 -8.34
C SER A 9 -3.87 -17.41 -8.48
N PRO A 10 -3.33 -16.96 -9.64
CA PRO A 10 -3.08 -15.54 -9.92
C PRO A 10 -4.32 -14.64 -9.78
N GLU A 11 -5.51 -15.22 -9.78
CA GLU A 11 -6.78 -14.50 -9.80
C GLU A 11 -7.15 -13.88 -8.45
N TRP A 12 -6.70 -14.47 -7.33
CA TRP A 12 -6.95 -13.90 -5.99
C TRP A 12 -6.18 -12.60 -5.76
N HIS A 13 -4.93 -12.54 -6.24
CA HIS A 13 -4.13 -11.32 -6.18
C HIS A 13 -4.73 -10.23 -7.06
N ARG A 14 -5.19 -10.60 -8.28
CA ARG A 14 -5.87 -9.65 -9.17
C ARG A 14 -7.16 -9.09 -8.54
N ARG A 15 -7.93 -9.89 -7.82
CA ARG A 15 -9.14 -9.44 -7.08
C ARG A 15 -8.84 -8.50 -5.91
N LEU A 16 -7.78 -8.76 -5.14
CA LEU A 16 -7.31 -7.85 -4.09
C LEU A 16 -6.86 -6.50 -4.67
N LEU A 17 -6.26 -6.53 -5.85
CA LEU A 17 -5.77 -5.33 -6.55
C LEU A 17 -6.88 -4.54 -7.25
N SER A 18 -7.93 -5.22 -7.74
CA SER A 18 -9.05 -4.58 -8.44
C SER A 18 -10.23 -4.19 -7.54
N GLY A 19 -10.31 -4.76 -6.33
CA GLY A 19 -11.40 -4.57 -5.38
C GLY A 19 -12.77 -4.98 -5.96
N ASP A 20 -13.14 -6.25 -5.81
CA ASP A 20 -14.48 -6.73 -6.22
C ASP A 20 -15.55 -6.07 -5.32
N SER A 21 -16.40 -5.19 -5.89
CA SER A 21 -17.41 -4.46 -5.13
C SER A 21 -18.66 -5.32 -4.95
N GLY A 22 -18.89 -5.75 -3.71
CA GLY A 22 -20.17 -6.35 -3.32
C GLY A 22 -21.36 -5.40 -3.56
N SER A 23 -22.59 -5.93 -3.39
CA SER A 23 -23.84 -5.18 -3.56
C SER A 23 -23.81 -3.80 -2.86
N PRO A 24 -23.89 -2.67 -3.59
CA PRO A 24 -23.80 -1.33 -3.00
C PRO A 24 -24.83 -1.06 -1.89
N GLY A 25 -26.02 -1.66 -2.01
CA GLY A 25 -27.07 -1.55 -0.98
C GLY A 25 -26.66 -2.17 0.36
N VAL A 26 -25.88 -3.25 0.34
CA VAL A 26 -25.37 -3.90 1.57
C VAL A 26 -24.29 -3.03 2.22
N ALA A 27 -23.36 -2.47 1.43
CA ALA A 27 -22.31 -1.60 1.94
C ALA A 27 -22.86 -0.32 2.58
N ASN A 28 -23.83 0.32 1.91
CA ASN A 28 -24.49 1.51 2.44
C ASN A 28 -25.30 1.20 3.71
N GLY A 29 -26.06 0.10 3.73
CA GLY A 29 -26.80 -0.32 4.93
C GLY A 29 -25.89 -0.61 6.11
N PHE A 30 -24.72 -1.22 5.90
CA PHE A 30 -23.72 -1.40 6.96
C PHE A 30 -23.19 -0.05 7.46
N ALA A 31 -22.83 0.87 6.56
CA ALA A 31 -22.31 2.18 6.94
C ALA A 31 -23.32 2.98 7.78
N GLU A 32 -24.61 2.95 7.42
CA GLU A 32 -25.68 3.59 8.20
C GLU A 32 -25.75 3.04 9.63
N ILE A 33 -25.78 1.71 9.79
CA ILE A 33 -25.86 1.06 11.11
C ILE A 33 -24.60 1.36 11.94
N TYR A 34 -23.41 1.26 11.33
CA TYR A 34 -22.15 1.53 12.03
C TYR A 34 -22.07 2.98 12.50
N ASN A 35 -22.42 3.92 11.62
CA ASN A 35 -22.37 5.36 11.90
C ASN A 35 -23.39 5.79 12.95
N ALA A 36 -24.52 5.07 13.08
CA ALA A 36 -25.49 5.30 14.15
C ALA A 36 -24.94 5.06 15.56
N SER A 37 -23.82 4.33 15.72
CA SER A 37 -23.19 4.11 17.04
C SER A 37 -22.64 5.40 17.67
N GLY A 38 -22.29 6.41 16.87
CA GLY A 38 -21.65 7.65 17.32
C GLY A 38 -20.22 7.49 17.88
N VAL A 39 -19.66 6.27 17.90
CA VAL A 39 -18.31 5.98 18.42
C VAL A 39 -17.23 6.15 17.36
N SER A 40 -17.52 5.73 16.12
CA SER A 40 -16.62 5.80 14.97
C SER A 40 -17.45 5.94 13.69
N SER A 41 -16.81 6.36 12.62
CA SER A 41 -17.42 6.50 11.29
C SER A 41 -16.87 5.48 10.30
N CYS A 42 -17.76 4.95 9.47
CA CYS A 42 -17.48 4.13 8.31
C CYS A 42 -17.88 4.91 7.05
N VAL A 43 -17.04 4.81 6.03
CA VAL A 43 -17.28 5.39 4.70
C VAL A 43 -17.30 4.29 3.66
N VAL A 44 -18.20 4.41 2.69
CA VAL A 44 -18.23 3.53 1.51
C VAL A 44 -17.35 4.17 0.45
N LEU A 45 -16.23 3.52 0.13
CA LEU A 45 -15.31 3.95 -0.92
C LEU A 45 -15.43 3.07 -2.16
N PRO A 46 -15.34 3.64 -3.37
CA PRO A 46 -15.14 2.87 -4.57
C PRO A 46 -13.90 1.98 -4.46
N ALA A 47 -14.00 0.76 -4.97
CA ALA A 47 -12.91 -0.21 -4.94
C ALA A 47 -11.58 0.32 -5.51
N VAL A 48 -11.66 1.01 -6.66
CA VAL A 48 -10.49 1.61 -7.31
C VAL A 48 -9.82 2.68 -6.44
N GLU A 49 -10.62 3.45 -5.69
CA GLU A 49 -10.11 4.48 -4.78
C GLU A 49 -9.41 3.82 -3.58
N LEU A 50 -10.01 2.78 -3.00
CA LEU A 50 -9.37 2.01 -1.93
C LEU A 50 -8.04 1.37 -2.40
N ALA A 51 -8.02 0.77 -3.59
CA ALA A 51 -6.83 0.18 -4.18
C ALA A 51 -5.72 1.22 -4.41
N LEU A 52 -6.08 2.39 -4.95
CA LEU A 52 -5.15 3.49 -5.20
C LEU A 52 -4.53 4.04 -3.90
N LEU A 53 -5.27 4.00 -2.78
CA LEU A 53 -4.77 4.41 -1.46
C LEU A 53 -3.95 3.32 -0.76
N SER A 54 -4.23 2.04 -1.04
CA SER A 54 -3.68 0.91 -0.28
C SER A 54 -2.45 0.29 -0.94
N ASN A 55 -2.49 0.04 -2.26
CA ASN A 55 -1.41 -0.66 -2.97
C ASN A 55 -0.05 0.08 -2.88
N PRO A 56 0.02 1.43 -2.98
CA PRO A 56 1.31 2.11 -2.86
C PRO A 56 1.91 2.07 -1.45
N MET A 57 1.11 1.86 -0.40
CA MET A 57 1.62 1.81 0.97
C MET A 57 2.60 0.66 1.21
N PHE A 58 2.52 -0.44 0.45
CA PHE A 58 3.47 -1.54 0.56
C PHE A 58 4.89 -1.11 0.18
N ALA A 59 5.06 -0.16 -0.75
CA ALA A 59 6.37 0.41 -1.07
C ALA A 59 6.90 1.30 0.07
N VAL A 60 5.99 2.00 0.77
CA VAL A 60 6.34 2.77 1.97
C VAL A 60 6.80 1.84 3.10
N PHE A 61 6.09 0.74 3.36
CA PHE A 61 6.47 -0.23 4.39
C PHE A 61 7.80 -0.92 4.06
N ALA A 62 8.06 -1.23 2.80
CA ALA A 62 9.36 -1.71 2.34
C ALA A 62 10.49 -0.72 2.65
N ALA A 63 10.28 0.58 2.38
CA ALA A 63 11.25 1.62 2.71
C ALA A 63 11.42 1.80 4.23
N CYS A 64 10.33 1.74 5.01
CA CYS A 64 10.39 1.74 6.47
C CYS A 64 11.17 0.53 6.99
N GLU A 65 10.96 -0.67 6.47
CA GLU A 65 11.75 -1.85 6.82
C GLU A 65 13.24 -1.58 6.59
N LEU A 66 13.62 -1.10 5.41
CA LEU A 66 15.00 -0.73 5.06
C LEU A 66 15.60 0.35 5.97
N ALA A 67 14.79 1.31 6.40
CA ALA A 67 15.19 2.41 7.29
C ALA A 67 15.09 2.10 8.80
N ASN A 68 14.76 0.87 9.20
CA ASN A 68 14.51 0.49 10.60
C ASN A 68 13.32 1.21 11.26
N TRP A 69 12.24 1.45 10.49
CA TRP A 69 10.96 1.99 10.93
C TRP A 69 11.06 3.38 11.59
N PRO A 70 11.54 4.40 10.87
CA PRO A 70 11.58 5.77 11.38
C PRO A 70 10.16 6.33 11.55
N LYS A 71 10.01 7.35 12.40
CA LYS A 71 8.79 8.17 12.42
C LYS A 71 8.64 8.88 11.08
N PHE A 72 7.41 9.08 10.62
CA PHE A 72 7.20 9.74 9.32
C PHE A 72 7.63 11.20 9.35
N CYS A 73 7.58 11.86 10.53
CA CYS A 73 8.12 13.20 10.71
C CYS A 73 9.66 13.29 10.62
N ASP A 74 10.35 12.16 10.75
CA ASP A 74 11.81 12.08 10.73
C ASP A 74 12.34 11.62 9.36
N ILE A 75 11.46 11.28 8.42
CA ILE A 75 11.86 10.95 7.05
C ILE A 75 12.34 12.24 6.38
N SER A 76 13.61 12.26 5.99
CA SER A 76 14.13 13.31 5.12
C SER A 76 13.48 13.21 3.75
N SER A 77 12.83 14.29 3.31
CA SER A 77 12.28 14.40 1.96
C SER A 77 13.35 14.40 0.87
N GLU A 78 14.63 14.49 1.21
CA GLU A 78 15.78 14.54 0.29
C GLU A 78 16.63 13.26 0.35
N GLY A 79 16.19 12.24 1.09
CA GLY A 79 16.92 10.99 1.26
C GLY A 79 16.78 10.06 0.06
N GLU A 80 17.89 9.48 -0.37
CA GLU A 80 17.95 8.57 -1.52
C GLU A 80 16.95 7.39 -1.42
N LEU A 81 16.81 6.79 -0.24
CA LEU A 81 15.82 5.73 0.02
C LEU A 81 14.38 6.24 -0.05
N TRP A 82 14.12 7.47 0.38
CA TRP A 82 12.79 8.07 0.32
C TRP A 82 12.39 8.40 -1.13
N SER A 83 13.31 8.98 -1.90
CA SER A 83 13.12 9.22 -3.33
C SER A 83 12.82 7.93 -4.08
N LEU A 84 13.55 6.85 -3.77
CA LEU A 84 13.29 5.52 -4.33
C LEU A 84 11.88 5.02 -3.96
N ALA A 85 11.48 5.16 -2.69
CA ALA A 85 10.17 4.74 -2.22
C ALA A 85 9.03 5.49 -2.91
N VAL A 86 9.16 6.82 -3.04
CA VAL A 86 8.16 7.66 -3.71
C VAL A 86 8.10 7.37 -5.20
N ALA A 87 9.24 7.11 -5.86
CA ALA A 87 9.26 6.67 -7.24
C ALA A 87 8.51 5.34 -7.42
N ALA A 88 8.72 4.36 -6.53
CA ALA A 88 7.98 3.10 -6.54
C ALA A 88 6.47 3.28 -6.27
N VAL A 89 6.10 4.16 -5.33
CA VAL A 89 4.71 4.58 -5.08
C VAL A 89 4.06 5.09 -6.36
N LYS A 90 4.74 5.98 -7.09
CA LYS A 90 4.22 6.55 -8.36
C LYS A 90 4.09 5.50 -9.45
N GLU A 91 5.05 4.57 -9.56
CA GLU A 91 4.96 3.43 -10.48
C GLU A 91 3.71 2.57 -10.18
N ILE A 92 3.44 2.27 -8.89
CA ILE A 92 2.26 1.51 -8.45
C ILE A 92 0.96 2.28 -8.68
N GLN A 93 0.90 3.56 -8.30
CA GLN A 93 -0.27 4.42 -8.55
C GLN A 93 -0.59 4.46 -10.05
N GLY A 94 0.43 4.51 -10.89
CA GLY A 94 0.29 4.53 -12.33
C GLY A 94 -0.10 3.19 -12.97
N LEU A 95 -0.29 2.09 -12.26
CA LEU A 95 -0.70 0.82 -12.91
C LEU A 95 -2.07 0.96 -13.61
N SER A 96 -2.27 0.23 -14.72
CA SER A 96 -3.50 0.29 -15.53
C SER A 96 -4.76 -0.06 -14.73
N ILE A 97 -4.62 -0.92 -13.71
CA ILE A 97 -5.69 -1.31 -12.78
C ILE A 97 -6.32 -0.13 -12.03
N HIS A 98 -5.61 1.01 -11.90
CA HIS A 98 -6.12 2.21 -11.25
C HIS A 98 -6.73 3.23 -12.24
N GLY A 99 -6.69 2.94 -13.55
CA GLY A 99 -7.23 3.81 -14.60
C GLY A 99 -6.62 5.21 -14.65
N GLU A 100 -7.36 6.14 -15.26
CA GLU A 100 -6.98 7.56 -15.35
C GLU A 100 -6.75 8.24 -13.98
N PRO A 101 -7.58 7.99 -12.94
CA PRO A 101 -7.33 8.55 -11.61
C PRO A 101 -5.95 8.19 -11.07
N GLY A 102 -5.51 6.94 -11.26
CA GLY A 102 -4.17 6.49 -10.89
C GLY A 102 -3.05 7.24 -11.61
N GLN A 103 -3.20 7.47 -12.92
CA GLN A 103 -2.21 8.27 -13.69
C GLN A 103 -2.13 9.70 -13.18
N GLN A 104 -3.27 10.32 -12.86
CA GLN A 104 -3.31 11.68 -12.34
C GLN A 104 -2.62 11.77 -10.97
N VAL A 105 -2.96 10.87 -10.05
CA VAL A 105 -2.36 10.84 -8.70
C VAL A 105 -0.86 10.55 -8.79
N ALA A 106 -0.43 9.65 -9.67
CA ALA A 106 0.99 9.38 -9.91
C ALA A 106 1.74 10.63 -10.40
N ARG A 107 1.13 11.47 -11.25
CA ARG A 107 1.75 12.73 -11.71
C ARG A 107 1.83 13.79 -10.60
N GLN A 108 0.85 13.84 -9.72
CA GLN A 108 0.73 14.83 -8.65
C GLN A 108 1.53 14.48 -7.40
N THR A 109 1.84 13.19 -7.18
CA THR A 109 2.57 12.75 -6.00
C THR A 109 4.01 13.28 -6.02
N THR A 110 4.34 14.08 -5.00
CA THR A 110 5.67 14.62 -4.73
C THR A 110 6.23 14.05 -3.42
N GLU A 111 7.56 14.02 -3.28
CA GLU A 111 8.23 13.46 -2.10
C GLU A 111 7.84 14.20 -0.81
N ASN A 112 7.78 15.54 -0.89
CA ASN A 112 7.48 16.39 0.26
C ASN A 112 6.01 16.28 0.69
N GLU A 113 5.07 16.43 -0.24
CA GLU A 113 3.64 16.37 0.10
C GLU A 113 3.25 14.99 0.61
N PHE A 114 3.83 13.93 0.03
CA PHE A 114 3.58 12.57 0.49
C PHE A 114 4.12 12.34 1.91
N ALA A 115 5.35 12.78 2.21
CA ALA A 115 5.90 12.69 3.57
C ALA A 115 5.05 13.47 4.59
N VAL A 116 4.66 14.71 4.25
CA VAL A 116 3.78 15.54 5.09
C VAL A 116 2.43 14.85 5.34
N SER A 117 1.84 14.24 4.31
CA SER A 117 0.57 13.51 4.44
C SER A 117 0.67 12.30 5.37
N LEU A 118 1.77 11.55 5.30
CA LEU A 118 2.01 10.39 6.16
C LEU A 118 2.27 10.80 7.61
N ALA A 119 3.02 11.88 7.83
CA ALA A 119 3.24 12.45 9.15
C ALA A 119 1.93 13.00 9.76
N ALA A 120 1.07 13.62 8.96
CA ALA A 120 -0.27 14.05 9.39
C ALA A 120 -1.14 12.85 9.77
N ARG A 121 -1.13 11.78 8.96
CA ARG A 121 -1.86 10.54 9.24
C ARG A 121 -1.36 9.86 10.51
N GLU A 122 -0.05 9.80 10.73
CA GLU A 122 0.55 9.27 11.97
C GLU A 122 0.02 10.01 13.21
N LYS A 123 -0.09 11.34 13.15
CA LYS A 123 -0.67 12.13 14.25
C LYS A 123 -2.14 11.83 14.49
N GLN A 124 -2.93 11.60 13.43
CA GLN A 124 -4.34 11.26 13.52
C GLN A 124 -4.60 9.87 14.11
N MET A 125 -3.62 8.96 14.07
CA MET A 125 -3.75 7.61 14.60
C MET A 125 -3.63 7.56 16.13
N LEU A 126 -3.23 8.64 16.80
CA LEU A 126 -3.09 8.65 18.25
C LEU A 126 -4.40 8.23 18.97
N PRO A 127 -4.31 7.43 20.05
CA PRO A 127 -3.09 7.04 20.77
C PRO A 127 -2.34 5.83 20.18
N LEU A 128 -2.76 5.29 19.04
CA LEU A 128 -1.98 4.24 18.36
C LEU A 128 -0.69 4.84 17.80
N ASP A 129 0.45 4.40 18.34
CA ASP A 129 1.74 4.64 17.72
C ASP A 129 1.83 3.83 16.41
N TRP A 130 1.52 4.48 15.29
CA TRP A 130 1.39 3.80 14.00
C TRP A 130 2.69 3.12 13.57
N GLN A 131 3.84 3.79 13.72
CA GLN A 131 5.14 3.23 13.34
C GLN A 131 5.58 2.09 14.26
N ALA A 132 5.38 2.22 15.58
CA ALA A 132 5.68 1.11 16.51
C ALA A 132 4.77 -0.10 16.26
N PHE A 133 3.49 0.13 16.00
CA PHE A 133 2.54 -0.91 15.61
C PHE A 133 2.95 -1.58 14.29
N ASN A 134 3.30 -0.79 13.28
CA ASN A 134 3.76 -1.31 11.99
C ASN A 134 4.99 -2.17 12.17
N ARG A 135 6.04 -1.63 12.81
CA ARG A 135 7.27 -2.39 13.13
C ARG A 135 7.00 -3.71 13.84
N TYR A 136 6.07 -3.73 14.80
CA TYR A 136 5.74 -4.94 15.55
C TYR A 136 5.03 -5.99 14.70
N HIS A 137 4.01 -5.61 13.92
CA HIS A 137 3.23 -6.59 13.16
C HIS A 137 3.88 -6.97 11.81
N HIS A 138 4.72 -6.10 11.26
CA HIS A 138 5.58 -6.34 10.10
C HIS A 138 6.81 -7.19 10.48
N GLY A 139 6.51 -8.39 10.98
CA GLY A 139 7.47 -9.47 11.18
C GLY A 139 7.64 -10.35 9.94
N ALA A 140 8.17 -11.56 10.12
CA ALA A 140 8.52 -12.45 9.00
C ALA A 140 7.36 -12.72 8.03
N LYS A 141 6.15 -12.98 8.55
CA LYS A 141 4.98 -13.31 7.72
C LYS A 141 4.49 -12.10 6.92
N VAL A 142 4.20 -10.98 7.59
CA VAL A 142 3.60 -9.81 6.93
C VAL A 142 4.57 -9.25 5.89
N ASN A 143 5.86 -9.13 6.22
CA ASN A 143 6.83 -8.63 5.23
C ASN A 143 6.95 -9.57 4.02
N ALA A 144 6.78 -10.89 4.19
CA ALA A 144 6.74 -11.81 3.05
C ALA A 144 5.53 -11.56 2.15
N GLN A 145 4.35 -11.28 2.74
CA GLN A 145 3.13 -10.94 2.02
C GLN A 145 3.24 -9.58 1.33
N ASP A 146 3.82 -8.57 1.97
CA ASP A 146 4.08 -7.26 1.34
C ASP A 146 4.96 -7.40 0.12
N ARG A 147 6.03 -8.20 0.22
CA ARG A 147 6.93 -8.48 -0.90
C ARG A 147 6.24 -9.26 -2.02
N GLU A 148 5.32 -10.17 -1.69
CA GLU A 148 4.49 -10.87 -2.68
C GLU A 148 3.56 -9.89 -3.40
N HIS A 149 2.92 -8.98 -2.67
CA HIS A 149 2.09 -7.93 -3.23
C HIS A 149 2.88 -7.00 -4.16
N LEU A 150 4.06 -6.53 -3.73
CA LEU A 150 4.95 -5.70 -4.55
C LEU A 150 5.41 -6.43 -5.83
N ARG A 151 5.66 -7.73 -5.78
CA ARG A 151 5.94 -8.54 -6.98
C ARG A 151 4.73 -8.60 -7.91
N ALA A 152 3.52 -8.78 -7.38
CA ALA A 152 2.31 -8.74 -8.20
C ALA A 152 2.11 -7.37 -8.87
N CYS A 153 2.38 -6.26 -8.18
CA CYS A 153 2.38 -4.93 -8.77
C CYS A 153 3.43 -4.79 -9.88
N GLN A 154 4.63 -5.36 -9.69
CA GLN A 154 5.68 -5.39 -10.72
C GLN A 154 5.21 -6.15 -11.96
N GLU A 155 4.63 -7.34 -11.80
CA GLU A 155 4.13 -8.18 -12.91
C GLU A 155 3.04 -7.47 -13.72
N ILE A 156 2.13 -6.75 -13.05
CA ILE A 156 1.11 -5.93 -13.72
C ILE A 156 1.77 -4.81 -14.51
N GLY A 157 2.71 -4.09 -13.90
CA GLY A 157 3.44 -3.02 -14.59
C GLY A 157 4.18 -3.53 -15.82
N GLU A 158 4.83 -4.69 -15.74
CA GLU A 158 5.49 -5.32 -16.88
C GLU A 158 4.50 -5.71 -17.98
N THR A 159 3.32 -6.22 -17.60
CA THR A 159 2.21 -6.51 -18.54
C THR A 159 1.69 -5.24 -19.21
N ASP A 160 1.67 -4.11 -18.49
CA ASP A 160 1.34 -2.78 -19.02
C ASP A 160 2.46 -2.18 -19.91
N GLY A 161 3.58 -2.90 -20.09
CA GLY A 161 4.75 -2.39 -20.82
C GLY A 161 5.57 -1.35 -20.05
N LYS A 162 5.40 -1.28 -18.72
CA LYS A 162 6.13 -0.37 -17.82
C LYS A 162 7.37 -1.03 -17.24
N PRO A 163 8.49 -0.30 -17.12
CA PRO A 163 9.75 -0.89 -16.64
C PRO A 163 9.73 -1.27 -15.16
N MET A 164 8.97 -0.54 -14.32
CA MET A 164 8.91 -0.73 -12.85
C MET A 164 10.29 -0.67 -12.17
N SER A 165 11.15 0.23 -12.64
CA SER A 165 12.56 0.28 -12.25
C SER A 165 12.75 0.60 -10.77
N ALA A 166 11.99 1.55 -10.22
CA ALA A 166 12.11 1.92 -8.81
C ALA A 166 11.59 0.80 -7.91
N LEU A 167 10.46 0.18 -8.26
CA LEU A 167 9.92 -0.95 -7.53
C LEU A 167 10.87 -2.15 -7.54
N LYS A 168 11.49 -2.46 -8.70
CA LYS A 168 12.50 -3.51 -8.82
C LYS A 168 13.70 -3.26 -7.93
N GLU A 169 14.23 -2.05 -7.96
CA GLU A 169 15.37 -1.66 -7.13
C GLU A 169 15.04 -1.76 -5.63
N LEU A 170 13.85 -1.31 -5.22
CA LEU A 170 13.39 -1.42 -3.83
C LEU A 170 13.31 -2.89 -3.37
N LEU A 171 12.77 -3.78 -4.21
CA LEU A 171 12.72 -5.22 -3.94
C LEU A 171 14.12 -5.85 -3.88
N GLN A 172 15.07 -5.41 -4.70
CA GLN A 172 16.46 -5.89 -4.64
C GLN A 172 17.14 -5.50 -3.33
N ARG A 173 16.96 -4.26 -2.84
CA ARG A 173 17.53 -3.82 -1.56
C ARG A 173 16.98 -4.61 -0.38
N LEU A 174 15.67 -4.91 -0.40
CA LEU A 174 15.05 -5.76 0.61
C LEU A 174 15.67 -7.16 0.63
N LYS A 175 15.91 -7.75 -0.56
CA LYS A 175 16.57 -9.05 -0.68
C LYS A 175 18.00 -9.01 -0.14
N ALA A 176 18.76 -7.96 -0.46
CA ALA A 176 20.14 -7.80 -0.01
C ALA A 176 20.26 -7.65 1.52
N ARG A 177 19.25 -7.08 2.18
CA ARG A 177 19.19 -6.95 3.64
C ARG A 177 18.94 -8.28 4.38
N GLN A 178 18.39 -9.29 3.69
CA GLN A 178 18.07 -10.60 4.27
C GLN A 178 19.20 -11.62 4.15
N GLY A 179 20.23 -11.33 3.35
CA GLY A 179 21.45 -12.13 3.24
C GLY A 179 22.52 -11.65 4.20
#